data_AF-A0A847CB57-F1
#
_entry.id   AF-A0A847CB57-F1
#
_cell.length_a   1.000
_cell.length_b   1.000
_cell.length_c   1.000
_cell.angle_alpha   90.00
_cell.angle_beta   90.00
_cell.angle_gamma   90.00
#
_symmetry.space_group_name_H-M   'P 1'
#
loop_
_entity.id
_entity.type
_entity.pdbx_description
1 polymer ?
#
loop_
_entity_poly.entity_id
_entity_poly.type
_entity_poly.pdbx_seq_one_letter_code
_entity_poly.pdbx_strand_id
1 'polypeptide(L)'
;MPPKSKVTKEMIIDAAFELVRESGIESVNARAIAARLGCSTQPVLYWFETVEEIRQRAFERAGAFQTEYIMGAQENSENPMLGIGVAYVRFA
;
A
#
# COMPACT_ATOMS: atom_id res chain seq x y z
N MET A 1 -7.30 28.90 13.56
CA MET A 1 -7.61 27.70 12.75
C MET A 1 -6.76 26.55 13.30
N PRO A 2 -7.31 25.36 13.57
CA PRO A 2 -6.49 24.23 13.98
C PRO A 2 -5.46 23.89 12.88
N PRO A 3 -4.25 23.43 13.24
CA PRO A 3 -3.22 23.11 12.26
C PRO A 3 -3.72 22.01 11.33
N LYS A 4 -3.49 22.17 10.02
CA LYS A 4 -3.79 21.12 9.03
C LYS A 4 -3.06 19.85 9.43
N SER A 5 -3.78 18.72 9.41
CA SER A 5 -3.18 17.41 9.58
C SER A 5 -1.99 17.26 8.61
N LYS A 6 -0.82 16.92 9.14
CA LYS A 6 0.35 16.57 8.31
C LYS A 6 0.17 15.23 7.59
N VAL A 7 -0.74 14.39 8.09
CA VAL A 7 -1.08 13.08 7.52
C VAL A 7 -2.07 13.25 6.38
N THR A 8 -1.72 12.72 5.21
CA THR A 8 -2.57 12.69 4.01
C THR A 8 -3.23 11.32 3.82
N LYS A 9 -4.18 11.25 2.88
CA LYS A 9 -4.85 9.99 2.50
C LYS A 9 -3.84 8.97 1.96
N GLU A 10 -2.89 9.42 1.16
CA GLU A 10 -1.86 8.59 0.52
C GLU A 10 -0.90 7.99 1.56
N MET A 11 -0.46 8.78 2.53
CA MET A 11 0.39 8.28 3.63
C MET A 11 -0.28 7.15 4.42
N ILE A 12 -1.61 7.24 4.61
CA ILE A 12 -2.38 6.18 5.28
C ILE A 12 -2.43 4.91 4.43
N ILE A 13 -2.65 5.05 3.12
CA ILE A 13 -2.70 3.91 2.18
C ILE A 13 -1.34 3.23 2.11
N ASP A 14 -0.25 3.98 1.99
CA ASP A 14 1.10 3.44 1.95
C ASP A 14 1.47 2.76 3.28
N ALA A 15 1.14 3.37 4.42
CA ALA A 15 1.34 2.73 5.72
C ALA A 15 0.55 1.43 5.87
N ALA A 16 -0.70 1.39 5.39
CA ALA A 16 -1.51 0.18 5.38
C ALA A 16 -0.91 -0.89 4.46
N PHE A 17 -0.45 -0.51 3.26
CA PHE A 17 0.22 -1.41 2.33
C PHE A 17 1.46 -2.07 2.95
N GLU A 18 2.31 -1.30 3.64
CA GLU A 18 3.48 -1.86 4.32
C GLU A 18 3.08 -2.81 5.47
N LEU A 19 2.02 -2.48 6.24
CA LEU A 19 1.50 -3.40 7.25
C LEU A 19 1.01 -4.73 6.65
N VAL A 20 0.35 -4.68 5.49
CA VAL A 20 -0.04 -5.91 4.76
C VAL A 20 1.19 -6.74 4.40
N ARG A 21 2.24 -6.12 3.88
CA ARG A 21 3.48 -6.80 3.49
C ARG A 21 4.20 -7.44 4.67
N GLU A 22 4.21 -6.78 5.82
CA GLU A 22 4.94 -7.24 7.00
C GLU A 22 4.17 -8.25 7.84
N SER A 23 2.84 -8.13 7.92
CA SER A 23 2.03 -8.84 8.93
C SER A 23 0.65 -9.27 8.46
N GLY A 24 0.35 -9.13 7.16
CA GLY A 24 -0.92 -9.54 6.56
C GLY A 24 -2.07 -8.54 6.77
N ILE A 25 -3.15 -8.76 6.04
CA ILE A 25 -4.28 -7.81 5.91
C ILE A 25 -5.02 -7.56 7.24
N GLU A 26 -5.09 -8.56 8.10
CA GLU A 26 -5.74 -8.47 9.41
C GLU A 26 -5.01 -7.51 10.37
N SER A 27 -3.71 -7.26 10.14
CA SER A 27 -2.94 -6.29 10.94
C SER A 27 -3.35 -4.84 10.68
N VAL A 28 -4.02 -4.57 9.56
CA VAL A 28 -4.44 -3.22 9.17
C VAL A 28 -5.61 -2.78 10.03
N ASN A 29 -5.38 -1.78 10.87
CA ASN A 29 -6.40 -1.07 11.65
C ASN A 29 -5.93 0.36 11.97
N ALA A 30 -6.85 1.23 12.38
CA ALA A 30 -6.55 2.65 12.61
C ALA A 30 -5.42 2.87 13.63
N ARG A 31 -5.30 2.02 14.66
CA ARG A 31 -4.24 2.12 15.68
C ARG A 31 -2.88 1.73 15.10
N ALA A 32 -2.80 0.64 14.37
CA ALA A 32 -1.56 0.18 13.74
C ALA A 32 -1.02 1.20 12.72
N ILE A 33 -1.93 1.76 11.89
CA ILE A 33 -1.59 2.80 10.92
C ILE A 33 -1.09 4.06 11.63
N ALA A 34 -1.83 4.53 12.64
CA ALA A 34 -1.45 5.72 13.39
C ALA A 34 -0.08 5.55 14.09
N ALA A 35 0.18 4.37 14.67
CA ALA A 35 1.46 4.05 15.27
C ALA A 35 2.61 4.11 14.24
N ARG A 36 2.41 3.53 13.05
CA ARG A 36 3.39 3.59 11.95
C ARG A 36 3.65 5.02 11.47
N LEU A 37 2.62 5.87 11.45
CA LEU A 37 2.71 7.26 11.05
C LEU A 37 3.14 8.21 12.18
N GLY A 38 3.35 7.70 13.39
CA GLY A 38 3.72 8.52 14.56
C GLY A 38 2.66 9.55 14.93
N CYS A 39 1.37 9.24 14.73
CA CYS A 39 0.25 10.15 14.99
C CYS A 39 -0.82 9.50 15.88
N SER A 40 -1.86 10.25 16.23
CA SER A 40 -3.05 9.70 16.89
C SER A 40 -3.93 8.97 15.87
N THR A 41 -4.95 8.24 16.33
CA THR A 41 -5.92 7.60 15.43
C THR A 41 -6.83 8.60 14.70
N GLN A 42 -6.94 9.83 15.21
CA GLN A 42 -7.90 10.81 14.71
C GLN A 42 -7.68 11.23 13.23
N PRO A 43 -6.45 11.52 12.76
CA PRO A 43 -6.20 11.76 11.34
C PRO A 43 -6.60 10.59 10.43
N VAL A 44 -6.46 9.35 10.90
CA VAL A 44 -6.85 8.16 10.11
C VAL A 44 -8.36 8.09 9.95
N LEU A 45 -9.09 8.24 11.06
CA LEU A 45 -10.56 8.25 11.11
C LEU A 45 -11.18 9.49 10.45
N TYR A 46 -10.41 10.56 10.28
CA TYR A 46 -10.83 11.74 9.54
C TYR A 46 -10.85 11.49 8.03
N TRP A 47 -9.85 10.77 7.51
CA TRP A 47 -9.70 10.53 6.07
C TRP A 47 -10.47 9.33 5.55
N PHE A 48 -10.80 8.38 6.42
CA PHE A 48 -11.47 7.13 6.08
C PHE A 48 -12.60 6.83 7.04
N GLU A 49 -13.74 6.45 6.48
CA GLU A 49 -14.94 6.13 7.26
C GLU A 49 -14.81 4.75 7.93
N THR A 50 -14.14 3.81 7.27
CA THR A 50 -13.96 2.43 7.75
C THR A 50 -12.54 1.92 7.52
N VAL A 51 -12.10 0.96 8.33
CA VAL A 51 -10.83 0.25 8.13
C VAL A 51 -10.86 -0.57 6.83
N GLU A 52 -12.03 -1.04 6.45
CA GLU A 52 -12.29 -1.84 5.26
C GLU A 52 -12.04 -1.01 3.99
N GLU A 53 -12.42 0.27 3.98
CA GLU A 53 -12.02 1.18 2.91
C GLU A 53 -10.49 1.26 2.80
N ILE A 54 -9.78 1.37 3.92
CA ILE A 54 -8.31 1.42 3.94
C ILE A 54 -7.72 0.10 3.39
N ARG A 55 -8.24 -1.05 3.84
CA ARG A 55 -7.80 -2.37 3.35
C ARG A 55 -8.01 -2.51 1.84
N GLN A 56 -9.15 -2.05 1.33
CA GLN A 56 -9.43 -2.06 -0.10
C GLN A 56 -8.44 -1.17 -0.88
N ARG A 57 -8.13 0.03 -0.37
CA ARG A 57 -7.11 0.91 -0.98
C ARG A 57 -5.70 0.30 -0.91
N ALA A 58 -5.35 -0.35 0.19
CA ALA A 58 -4.08 -1.06 0.32
C ALA A 58 -3.98 -2.22 -0.69
N PHE A 59 -5.08 -2.93 -0.94
CA PHE A 59 -5.17 -3.96 -1.96
C PHE A 59 -5.00 -3.39 -3.38
N GLU A 60 -5.66 -2.28 -3.71
CA GLU A 60 -5.46 -1.54 -4.96
C GLU A 60 -3.99 -1.11 -5.14
N ARG A 61 -3.38 -0.58 -4.08
CA ARG A 61 -1.96 -0.18 -4.04
C ARG A 61 -1.03 -1.36 -4.28
N ALA A 62 -1.35 -2.54 -3.73
CA ALA A 62 -0.59 -3.77 -3.94
C ALA A 62 -0.68 -4.26 -5.39
N GLY A 63 -1.87 -4.19 -6.01
CA GLY A 63 -2.03 -4.51 -7.43
C GLY A 63 -1.24 -3.58 -8.34
N ALA A 64 -1.23 -2.28 -8.02
CA ALA A 64 -0.40 -1.30 -8.74
C ALA A 64 1.10 -1.61 -8.60
N PHE A 65 1.55 -1.92 -7.38
CA PHE A 65 2.95 -2.32 -7.12
C PHE A 65 3.35 -3.58 -7.88
N GLN A 66 2.48 -4.60 -7.91
CA GLN A 66 2.71 -5.82 -8.68
C GLN A 66 2.84 -5.53 -10.18
N THR A 67 1.94 -4.71 -10.71
CA THR A 67 1.92 -4.35 -12.13
C THR A 67 3.19 -3.61 -12.51
N GLU A 68 3.60 -2.63 -11.71
CA GLU A 68 4.84 -1.88 -11.89
C GLU A 68 6.06 -2.81 -11.88
N TYR A 69 6.15 -3.74 -10.92
CA TYR A 69 7.24 -4.70 -10.83
C TYR A 69 7.34 -5.58 -12.08
N ILE A 70 6.22 -6.16 -12.52
CA ILE A 70 6.18 -7.09 -13.65
C ILE A 70 6.44 -6.34 -14.97
N MET A 71 5.82 -5.19 -15.16
CA MET A 71 5.99 -4.42 -16.39
C MET A 71 7.38 -3.78 -16.47
N GLY A 72 8.02 -3.40 -15.36
CA GLY A 72 9.39 -2.90 -15.38
C GLY A 72 10.42 -3.94 -15.85
N ALA A 73 10.14 -5.23 -15.70
CA ALA A 73 11.04 -6.30 -16.16
C ALA A 73 11.16 -6.42 -17.69
N GLN A 74 10.25 -5.79 -18.44
CA GLN A 74 10.29 -5.81 -19.91
C GLN A 74 11.40 -4.92 -20.47
N GLU A 75 11.77 -3.84 -19.78
CA GLU A 75 12.63 -2.77 -20.32
C GLU A 75 14.08 -3.22 -20.58
N ASN A 76 14.50 -4.34 -19.97
CA ASN A 76 15.87 -4.85 -20.05
C ASN A 76 15.96 -6.28 -20.62
N SER A 77 14.89 -6.78 -21.26
CA SER A 77 14.84 -8.16 -21.76
C SER A 77 14.91 -8.23 -23.27
N GLU A 78 15.82 -9.06 -23.81
CA GLU A 78 15.84 -9.44 -25.23
C GLU A 78 14.55 -10.18 -25.64
N ASN A 79 13.85 -10.79 -24.68
CA ASN A 79 12.53 -11.40 -24.88
C ASN A 79 11.55 -10.88 -23.81
N PRO A 80 10.74 -9.85 -24.13
CA PRO A 80 9.81 -9.22 -23.18
C PRO A 80 8.80 -10.18 -22.56
N MET A 81 8.28 -11.15 -23.32
CA MET A 81 7.30 -12.12 -22.83
C MET A 81 7.92 -13.07 -21.79
N LEU A 82 9.14 -13.54 -22.04
CA LEU A 82 9.89 -14.33 -21.07
C LEU A 82 10.22 -13.50 -19.82
N GLY A 83 10.61 -12.23 -20.01
CA GLY A 83 10.90 -11.30 -18.90
C GLY A 83 9.70 -11.10 -17.98
N ILE A 84 8.52 -10.87 -18.54
CA ILE A 84 7.25 -10.77 -17.80
C ILE A 84 6.95 -12.07 -17.05
N GLY A 85 7.07 -13.23 -17.71
CA GLY A 85 6.80 -14.53 -17.08
C GLY A 85 7.73 -14.82 -15.90
N VAL A 86 9.03 -14.52 -16.05
CA VAL A 86 10.02 -14.67 -14.97
C VAL A 86 9.76 -13.69 -13.83
N ALA A 87 9.41 -12.43 -14.13
CA ALA A 87 9.07 -11.44 -13.12
C ALA A 87 7.81 -11.82 -12.33
N TYR A 88 6.79 -12.37 -13.00
CA TYR A 88 5.60 -12.88 -12.32
C TYR A 88 5.94 -13.96 -11.30
N VAL A 89 6.77 -14.94 -11.69
CA VAL A 89 7.21 -16.02 -10.79
C VAL A 89 8.06 -15.49 -9.63
N ARG A 90 8.91 -14.49 -9.86
CA ARG A 90 9.75 -13.89 -8.80
C ARG A 90 8.97 -13.03 -7.81
N PHE A 91 7.82 -12.52 -8.22
CA PHE A 91 6.97 -11.70 -7.36
C PHE A 91 6.16 -12.53 -6.36
N ALA A 92 5.79 -13.77 -6.74
CA ALA A 92 5.02 -14.71 -5.92
C ALA A 92 5.83 -15.27 -4.75
#